data_AF-A0A938UF15-F1
#
_entry.id   AF-A0A938UF15-F1
#
_cell.length_a   1.000
_cell.length_b   1.000
_cell.length_c   1.000
_cell.angle_alpha   90.00
_cell.angle_beta   90.00
_cell.angle_gamma   90.00
#
_symmetry.space_group_name_H-M   'P 1'
#
loop_
_entity.id
_entity.type
_entity.pdbx_description
1 polymer ?
#
loop_
_entity_poly.entity_id
_entity_poly.type
_entity_poly.pdbx_seq_one_letter_code
_entity_poly.pdbx_strand_id
1 'polypeptide(L)'
;YAEAGADCILIHSKSKEPGEILEFIGNWKAPVPLVLVPTNYPSLTLSAVEALKKVKLFIYANQPVRASIKAQEALLEEIKRAGGIHTVDPMMVPVSHIFDLQGVPAMKEAEKKYLV
;
A
#
# COMPACT_ATOMS: atom_id res chain seq x y z
N TYR A 1 20.51 4.24 -18.45
CA TYR A 1 19.28 3.46 -18.15
C TYR A 1 18.16 3.80 -19.12
N ALA A 2 17.68 5.05 -19.17
CA ALA A 2 16.64 5.44 -20.13
C ALA A 2 17.06 5.17 -21.59
N GLU A 3 18.25 5.64 -22.02
CA GLU A 3 18.80 5.38 -23.36
C GLU A 3 19.08 3.89 -23.64
N ALA A 4 19.23 3.09 -22.58
CA ALA A 4 19.44 1.65 -22.69
C ALA A 4 18.10 0.87 -22.82
N GLY A 5 16.95 1.55 -22.86
CA GLY A 5 15.63 0.96 -23.11
C GLY A 5 14.73 0.75 -21.89
N ALA A 6 15.02 1.39 -20.74
CA ALA A 6 14.13 1.30 -19.58
C ALA A 6 12.82 2.08 -19.81
N ASP A 7 11.65 1.44 -19.61
CA ASP A 7 10.33 2.08 -19.81
C ASP A 7 10.01 3.17 -18.79
N CYS A 8 10.60 3.09 -17.60
CA CYS A 8 10.47 4.08 -16.55
C CYS A 8 11.74 4.11 -15.68
N ILE A 9 11.91 5.20 -14.94
CA ILE A 9 13.02 5.34 -13.99
C ILE A 9 12.45 5.56 -12.59
N LEU A 10 12.74 4.62 -11.69
CA LEU A 10 12.45 4.79 -10.27
C LEU A 10 13.58 5.60 -9.63
N ILE A 11 13.23 6.74 -9.06
CA ILE A 11 14.14 7.54 -8.24
C ILE A 11 13.76 7.40 -6.77
N HIS A 12 14.76 7.23 -5.92
CA HIS A 12 14.56 7.04 -4.49
C HIS A 12 15.51 7.94 -3.70
N SER A 13 15.06 8.40 -2.54
CA SER A 13 15.84 9.21 -1.61
C SER A 13 15.59 8.71 -0.19
N LYS A 14 16.65 8.74 0.63
CA LYS A 14 16.60 8.48 2.07
C LYS A 14 16.43 9.78 2.88
N SER A 15 16.30 10.93 2.24
CA SER A 15 15.96 12.20 2.89
C SER A 15 14.56 12.13 3.51
N LYS A 16 14.34 12.86 4.60
CA LYS A 16 13.00 13.07 5.17
C LYS A 16 12.23 14.18 4.46
N GLU A 17 12.95 15.05 3.77
CA GLU A 17 12.39 16.16 3.02
C GLU A 17 12.37 15.86 1.51
N PRO A 18 11.34 16.31 0.77
CA PRO A 18 11.18 15.97 -0.64
C PRO A 18 12.06 16.79 -1.59
N GLY A 19 12.83 17.76 -1.09
CA GLY A 19 13.60 18.71 -1.90
C GLY A 19 14.50 18.05 -2.96
N GLU A 20 15.28 17.04 -2.56
CA GLU A 20 16.16 16.28 -3.47
C GLU A 20 15.38 15.62 -4.62
N ILE A 21 14.22 15.03 -4.31
CA ILE A 21 13.37 14.37 -5.30
C ILE A 21 12.70 15.39 -6.22
N LEU A 22 12.22 16.51 -5.68
CA LEU A 22 11.61 17.58 -6.47
C LEU A 22 12.62 18.21 -7.43
N GLU A 23 13.86 18.44 -6.99
CA GLU A 23 14.94 18.92 -7.82
C GLU A 23 15.27 17.92 -8.95
N PHE A 24 15.37 16.63 -8.63
CA PHE A 24 15.59 15.58 -9.62
C PHE A 24 14.49 15.57 -10.70
N ILE A 25 13.22 15.64 -10.28
CA ILE A 25 12.07 15.68 -11.19
C ILE A 25 12.12 16.94 -12.07
N GLY A 26 12.46 18.10 -11.48
CA GLY A 26 12.64 19.36 -12.22
C GLY A 26 13.66 19.23 -13.33
N ASN A 27 14.80 18.60 -13.04
CA ASN A 27 15.92 18.42 -13.95
C ASN A 27 15.77 17.22 -14.91
N TRP A 28 14.77 16.36 -14.72
CA TRP A 28 14.54 15.21 -15.59
C TRP A 28 14.07 15.63 -16.99
N LYS A 29 14.85 15.28 -18.02
CA LYS A 29 14.59 15.64 -19.44
C LYS A 29 14.32 14.44 -20.35
N ALA A 30 14.55 13.21 -19.88
CA ALA A 30 14.32 12.03 -20.69
C ALA A 30 12.80 11.80 -20.89
N PRO A 31 12.38 11.21 -22.02
CA PRO A 31 10.96 11.01 -22.33
C PRO A 31 10.31 9.93 -21.46
N VAL A 32 11.10 9.09 -20.79
CA VAL A 32 10.58 8.00 -19.95
C VAL A 32 10.06 8.57 -18.62
N PRO A 33 8.88 8.14 -18.15
CA PRO A 33 8.30 8.63 -16.91
C PRO A 33 9.10 8.20 -15.67
N LEU A 34 8.90 8.96 -14.59
CA LEU A 34 9.44 8.66 -13.28
C LEU A 34 8.47 7.83 -12.43
N VAL A 35 9.05 7.06 -11.52
CA VAL A 35 8.35 6.30 -10.47
C VAL A 35 8.87 6.76 -9.11
N LEU A 36 7.95 7.01 -8.16
CA LEU A 36 8.28 7.45 -6.81
C LEU A 36 7.85 6.44 -5.74
N VAL A 37 8.64 6.38 -4.67
CA VAL A 37 8.34 5.63 -3.44
C VAL A 37 8.54 6.57 -2.23
N PRO A 38 7.53 7.38 -1.84
CA PRO A 38 7.66 8.44 -0.84
C PRO A 38 7.59 7.95 0.61
N THR A 39 8.22 6.82 0.89
CA THR A 39 8.13 6.20 2.23
C THR A 39 8.74 7.09 3.32
N ASN A 40 9.80 7.83 2.98
CA ASN A 40 10.58 8.61 3.96
C ASN A 40 10.28 10.12 3.96
N TYR A 41 9.57 10.62 2.95
CA TYR A 41 9.15 12.02 2.80
C TYR A 41 7.63 12.11 2.63
N PRO A 42 6.85 11.77 3.68
CA PRO A 42 5.40 11.62 3.59
C PRO A 42 4.64 12.93 3.34
N SER A 43 5.31 14.08 3.45
CA SER A 43 4.74 15.40 3.11
C SER A 43 4.50 15.57 1.61
N LEU A 44 5.17 14.78 0.76
CA LEU A 44 4.95 14.80 -0.68
C LEU A 44 3.69 14.01 -1.03
N THR A 45 2.63 14.71 -1.41
CA THR A 45 1.34 14.10 -1.77
C THR A 45 1.30 13.66 -3.24
N LEU A 46 0.40 12.73 -3.55
CA LEU A 46 0.12 12.33 -4.93
C LEU A 46 -0.28 13.55 -5.78
N SER A 47 -1.18 14.39 -5.28
CA SER A 47 -1.67 15.58 -5.99
C SER A 47 -0.56 16.58 -6.33
N ALA A 48 0.39 16.80 -5.41
CA ALA A 48 1.55 17.65 -5.66
C ALA A 48 2.44 17.09 -6.77
N VAL A 49 2.59 15.77 -6.83
CA VAL A 49 3.39 15.07 -7.83
C VAL A 49 2.71 15.00 -9.19
N GLU A 50 1.39 14.81 -9.24
CA GLU A 50 0.60 14.84 -10.48
C GLU A 50 0.76 16.17 -11.21
N ALA A 51 0.83 17.28 -10.47
CA ALA A 51 1.07 18.61 -11.02
C ALA A 51 2.42 18.71 -11.78
N LEU A 52 3.40 17.87 -11.45
CA LEU A 52 4.72 17.85 -12.10
C LEU A 52 4.70 17.16 -13.48
N LYS A 53 3.64 16.40 -13.81
CA LYS A 53 3.41 15.72 -15.10
C LYS A 53 4.53 14.77 -15.60
N LYS A 54 5.56 14.52 -14.80
CA LYS A 54 6.71 13.66 -15.14
C LYS A 54 6.71 12.31 -14.40
N VAL A 55 5.87 12.17 -13.37
CA VAL A 55 5.75 10.94 -12.58
C VAL A 55 4.49 10.20 -13.02
N LYS A 56 4.62 8.91 -13.31
CA LYS A 56 3.52 8.07 -13.79
C LYS A 56 3.04 7.02 -12.77
N LEU A 57 3.90 6.67 -11.80
CA LEU A 57 3.59 5.69 -10.78
C LEU A 57 4.07 6.19 -9.40
N PHE A 58 3.20 6.07 -8.41
CA PHE A 58 3.44 6.51 -7.04
C PHE A 58 3.13 5.36 -6.08
N ILE A 59 4.15 4.84 -5.41
CA ILE A 59 4.08 3.55 -4.71
C ILE A 59 4.09 3.76 -3.20
N TYR A 60 3.01 3.34 -2.54
CA TYR A 60 2.98 3.14 -1.09
C TYR A 60 3.55 1.75 -0.76
N ALA A 61 4.84 1.69 -0.46
CA ALA A 61 5.58 0.42 -0.40
C ALA A 61 5.28 -0.44 0.85
N ASN A 62 5.32 0.14 2.05
CA ASN A 62 5.33 -0.64 3.31
C ASN A 62 4.29 -0.20 4.35
N GLN A 63 3.43 0.74 4.01
CA GLN A 63 2.39 1.24 4.89
C GLN A 63 1.39 0.14 5.29
N PRO A 64 0.91 -0.74 4.39
CA PRO A 64 -0.04 -1.80 4.76
C PRO A 64 0.53 -2.79 5.79
N VAL A 65 1.77 -3.26 5.61
CA VAL A 65 2.38 -4.20 6.57
C VAL A 65 2.66 -3.54 7.92
N ARG A 66 3.09 -2.27 7.94
CA ARG A 66 3.28 -1.50 9.18
C ARG A 66 1.96 -1.32 9.93
N ALA A 67 0.86 -1.05 9.23
CA ALA A 67 -0.46 -0.96 9.82
C ALA A 67 -0.93 -2.32 10.39
N SER A 68 -0.72 -3.40 9.64
CA SER A 68 -1.03 -4.76 10.09
C SER A 68 -0.29 -5.14 11.37
N ILE A 69 1.02 -4.88 11.43
CA ILE A 69 1.84 -5.15 12.62
C ILE A 69 1.26 -4.41 13.83
N LYS A 70 0.94 -3.12 13.67
CA LYS A 70 0.41 -2.32 14.78
C LYS A 70 -0.93 -2.84 15.31
N ALA A 71 -1.83 -3.26 14.42
CA ALA A 71 -3.11 -3.86 14.78
C ALA A 71 -2.94 -5.21 15.49
N GLN A 72 -2.02 -6.05 14.99
CA GLN A 72 -1.72 -7.36 15.58
C GLN A 72 -1.09 -7.23 16.98
N GLU A 73 -0.15 -6.31 17.17
CA GLU A 73 0.44 -6.02 18.49
C GLU A 73 -0.65 -5.61 19.50
N ALA A 74 -1.51 -4.66 19.14
CA ALA A 74 -2.59 -4.20 20.01
C ALA A 74 -3.58 -5.32 20.36
N LEU A 75 -3.94 -6.14 19.37
CA LEU A 75 -4.83 -7.29 19.57
C LEU A 75 -4.23 -8.30 20.55
N LEU A 76 -2.96 -8.68 20.36
CA LEU A 76 -2.28 -9.66 21.21
C LEU A 76 -2.06 -9.15 22.64
N GLU A 77 -1.75 -7.86 22.80
CA GLU A 77 -1.69 -7.21 24.11
C GLU A 77 -3.02 -7.29 24.86
N GLU A 78 -4.13 -7.02 24.17
CA GLU A 78 -5.47 -7.09 24.75
C GLU A 78 -5.86 -8.52 25.12
N ILE A 79 -5.61 -9.51 24.25
CA ILE A 79 -5.86 -10.94 24.54
C ILE A 79 -5.11 -11.35 25.81
N LYS A 80 -3.84 -10.95 25.93
CA LYS A 80 -3.01 -11.24 27.11
C LYS A 80 -3.57 -10.57 28.36
N ARG A 81 -3.97 -9.30 28.27
CA ARG A 81 -4.50 -8.52 29.40
C ARG A 81 -5.86 -9.05 29.88
N ALA A 82 -6.76 -9.39 28.96
CA ALA A 82 -8.10 -9.86 29.26
C ALA A 82 -8.14 -11.36 29.64
N GLY A 83 -7.08 -12.12 29.33
CA GLY A 83 -7.06 -13.57 29.55
C GLY A 83 -8.02 -14.34 28.62
N GLY A 84 -8.29 -13.79 27.43
CA GLY A 84 -9.22 -14.36 26.47
C GLY A 84 -9.61 -13.36 25.38
N ILE A 85 -10.59 -13.74 24.54
CA ILE A 85 -11.00 -12.96 23.37
C ILE A 85 -12.33 -12.19 23.53
N HIS A 86 -12.92 -12.21 24.72
CA HIS A 86 -14.26 -11.65 24.96
C HIS A 86 -14.33 -10.11 24.84
N THR A 87 -13.19 -9.43 24.72
CA THR A 87 -13.09 -7.96 24.56
C THR A 87 -12.61 -7.51 23.17
N VAL A 88 -12.16 -8.44 22.32
CA VAL A 88 -11.42 -8.07 21.08
C VAL A 88 -12.27 -8.00 19.83
N ASP A 89 -13.56 -8.36 19.90
CA ASP A 89 -14.47 -8.31 18.75
C ASP A 89 -14.45 -6.95 18.02
N PRO A 90 -14.45 -5.78 18.70
CA PRO A 90 -14.37 -4.48 18.03
C PRO A 90 -13.04 -4.19 17.32
N MET A 91 -11.99 -4.98 17.57
CA MET A 91 -10.65 -4.81 16.99
C MET A 91 -10.47 -5.60 15.69
N MET A 92 -11.48 -6.36 15.28
CA MET A 92 -11.40 -7.30 14.16
C MET A 92 -12.58 -7.12 13.21
N VAL A 93 -12.38 -7.57 11.97
CA VAL A 93 -13.49 -7.76 11.04
C VAL A 93 -14.22 -9.06 11.37
N PRO A 94 -15.53 -9.15 11.12
CA PRO A 94 -16.26 -10.40 11.31
C PRO A 94 -15.76 -11.48 10.34
N VAL A 95 -15.89 -12.75 10.73
CA VAL A 95 -15.48 -13.90 9.89
C VAL A 95 -16.24 -13.92 8.56
N SER A 96 -17.48 -13.42 8.51
CA SER A 96 -18.24 -13.27 7.26
C SER A 96 -17.52 -12.39 6.23
N HIS A 97 -16.87 -11.31 6.67
CA HIS A 97 -16.09 -10.47 5.76
C HIS A 97 -14.90 -11.22 5.17
N ILE A 98 -14.28 -12.13 5.94
CA ILE A 98 -13.21 -13.00 5.44
C ILE A 98 -13.76 -13.94 4.35
N PHE A 99 -14.94 -14.52 4.55
CA PHE A 99 -15.58 -15.37 3.54
C PHE A 99 -15.90 -14.61 2.24
N ASP A 100 -16.33 -13.35 2.35
CA ASP A 100 -16.55 -12.50 1.19
C ASP A 100 -15.24 -12.28 0.40
N LEU A 101 -14.14 -11.96 1.11
CA LEU A 101 -12.82 -11.80 0.50
C LEU A 101 -12.29 -13.08 -0.16
N GLN A 102 -12.67 -14.25 0.38
CA GLN A 102 -12.32 -15.55 -0.19
C GLN A 102 -13.19 -15.95 -1.40
N GLY A 103 -14.26 -15.21 -1.70
CA GLY A 103 -15.18 -15.54 -2.79
C GLY A 103 -16.12 -16.71 -2.48
N VAL A 104 -16.37 -17.00 -1.20
CA VAL A 104 -17.28 -18.07 -0.75
C VAL A 104 -18.71 -17.93 -1.34
N PRO A 105 -19.29 -16.72 -1.50
CA PRO A 105 -20.58 -16.58 -2.16
C PRO A 105 -20.59 -17.13 -3.59
N ALA A 106 -19.56 -16.81 -4.39
CA ALA A 106 -19.45 -17.29 -5.76
C ALA A 106 -19.23 -18.81 -5.81
N MET A 107 -18.44 -19.35 -4.88
CA MET A 107 -18.25 -20.80 -4.71
C MET A 107 -19.57 -21.52 -4.45
N LYS A 108 -20.40 -21.02 -3.52
CA LYS A 108 -21.71 -21.63 -3.20
C LYS A 108 -22.70 -21.58 -4.36
N GLU A 109 -22.70 -20.52 -5.16
CA GLU A 109 -23.54 -20.46 -6.36
C GLU A 109 -23.07 -21.45 -7.43
N ALA A 110 -21.76 -21.66 -7.57
CA ALA A 110 -21.23 -22.70 -8.44
C ALA A 110 -21.60 -24.11 -7.94
N GLU A 111 -21.51 -24.37 -6.63
CA GLU A 111 -21.94 -25.64 -6.03
C GLU A 111 -23.40 -25.95 -6.34
N LYS A 112 -24.32 -25.00 -6.13
CA LYS A 112 -25.74 -25.18 -6.46
C LYS A 112 -25.98 -25.47 -7.94
N LYS A 113 -25.16 -24.93 -8.83
CA LYS A 113 -25.33 -25.08 -10.28
C LYS A 113 -24.77 -26.39 -10.82
N TYR A 114 -23.72 -26.93 -10.20
CA TYR A 114 -22.93 -28.02 -10.79
C TYR A 114 -22.76 -29.26 -9.90
N LEU A 115 -23.08 -29.18 -8.60
CA LEU A 115 -22.88 -30.26 -7.62
C LEU A 115 -24.18 -30.70 -6.92
N VAL A 116 -25.29 -30.00 -7.13
CA VAL A 116 -26.62 -30.34 -6.60
C VAL A 116 -27.56 -30.71 -7.74
#